data_AF-A0A078RWW1-F1
#
_entry.id   AF-A0A078RWW1-F1
#
_cell.length_a   1.000
_cell.length_b   1.000
_cell.length_c   1.000
_cell.angle_alpha   90.00
_cell.angle_beta   90.00
_cell.angle_gamma   90.00
#
_symmetry.space_group_name_H-M   'P 1'
#
loop_
_entity.id
_entity.type
_entity.pdbx_description
1 polymer ?
#
loop_
_entity_poly.entity_id
_entity_poly.type
_entity_poly.pdbx_seq_one_letter_code
_entity_poly.pdbx_strand_id
1 'polypeptide(L)'
;MCFFRQKKVLAESGFFRGFTDCHSHLLPGVDDGVKTLEESLAILEEMERLGVRKVWLTPHIMEDIPNETVDLQQKFQELKQMYHGKIELALAAEYMMDNLFEERLEKDDLLPFEEGKHYLLVETSYFNPPMGLLSILQRIQKKGYHPLLAHPERYEYMQMMDYKTLKKNQISFQLNIPSLVGMYGKHIEKKAKILLKAGMYDLGGNDVHSLIFYVTTCKQKIDNLSFLKNVCKI
;
A
#
# COMPACT_ATOMS: atom_id res chain seq x y z
N MET A 1 -8.07 -36.38 3.45
CA MET A 1 -9.28 -35.59 3.74
C MET A 1 -9.05 -34.16 3.25
N CYS A 2 -9.63 -33.80 2.09
CA CYS A 2 -9.61 -32.42 1.62
C CYS A 2 -10.65 -31.62 2.43
N PHE A 3 -10.21 -30.91 3.45
CA PHE A 3 -11.06 -29.91 4.10
C PHE A 3 -11.30 -28.78 3.09
N PHE A 4 -12.48 -28.75 2.49
CA PHE A 4 -12.95 -27.60 1.71
C PHE A 4 -12.93 -26.39 2.63
N ARG A 5 -11.98 -25.46 2.40
CA ARG A 5 -11.93 -24.20 3.14
C ARG A 5 -13.11 -23.34 2.72
N GLN A 6 -13.97 -22.97 3.67
CA GLN A 6 -15.11 -22.12 3.41
C GLN A 6 -14.62 -20.69 3.10
N LYS A 7 -14.85 -20.24 1.87
CA LYS A 7 -14.54 -18.87 1.48
C LYS A 7 -15.57 -17.91 2.09
N LYS A 8 -15.12 -16.75 2.56
CA LYS A 8 -16.00 -15.66 3.03
C LYS A 8 -15.84 -14.43 2.16
N VAL A 9 -16.90 -13.65 1.99
CA VAL A 9 -16.81 -12.33 1.37
C VAL A 9 -15.94 -11.44 2.25
N LEU A 10 -15.00 -10.69 1.67
CA LEU A 10 -14.00 -9.92 2.41
C LEU A 10 -14.67 -8.93 3.38
N ALA A 11 -15.68 -8.19 2.93
CA ALA A 11 -16.48 -7.27 3.75
C ALA A 11 -17.16 -7.95 4.95
N GLU A 12 -17.63 -9.19 4.79
CA GLU A 12 -18.35 -9.95 5.82
C GLU A 12 -17.41 -10.75 6.73
N SER A 13 -16.13 -10.83 6.36
CA SER A 13 -15.16 -11.68 7.03
C SER A 13 -14.68 -11.14 8.38
N GLY A 14 -14.95 -9.85 8.65
CA GLY A 14 -14.42 -9.11 9.79
C GLY A 14 -12.98 -8.65 9.63
N PHE A 15 -12.36 -8.88 8.47
CA PHE A 15 -10.97 -8.51 8.17
C PHE A 15 -10.67 -7.04 8.45
N PHE A 16 -11.52 -6.11 8.01
CA PHE A 16 -11.20 -4.68 8.11
C PHE A 16 -11.31 -4.10 9.52
N ARG A 17 -11.85 -4.83 10.50
CA ARG A 17 -12.03 -4.31 11.86
C ARG A 17 -10.70 -4.03 12.54
N GLY A 18 -10.41 -2.78 12.87
CA GLY A 18 -9.15 -2.35 13.46
C GLY A 18 -8.01 -2.18 12.45
N PHE A 19 -8.26 -2.45 11.17
CA PHE A 19 -7.26 -2.43 10.12
C PHE A 19 -6.63 -1.04 9.95
N THR A 20 -5.32 -1.03 9.71
CA THR A 20 -4.56 0.16 9.33
C THR A 20 -4.17 0.03 7.88
N ASP A 21 -4.85 0.78 7.01
CA ASP A 21 -4.58 0.80 5.59
C ASP A 21 -3.33 1.65 5.33
N CYS A 22 -2.23 1.02 4.96
CA CYS A 22 -0.93 1.69 4.79
C CYS A 22 -0.65 2.13 3.35
N HIS A 23 -1.64 2.03 2.44
CA HIS A 23 -1.44 2.37 1.03
C HIS A 23 -2.78 2.73 0.39
N SER A 24 -2.99 4.00 0.01
CA SER A 24 -4.21 4.44 -0.67
C SER A 24 -4.04 5.74 -1.46
N HIS A 25 -4.76 5.89 -2.57
CA HIS A 25 -4.76 7.07 -3.44
C HIS A 25 -6.09 7.83 -3.30
N LEU A 26 -6.38 8.23 -2.05
CA LEU A 26 -7.62 8.91 -1.67
C LEU A 26 -7.49 10.44 -1.60
N LEU A 27 -6.34 11.00 -2.01
CA LEU A 27 -6.18 12.45 -2.03
C LEU A 27 -6.73 13.01 -3.36
N PRO A 28 -7.75 13.88 -3.36
CA PRO A 28 -8.42 14.27 -4.60
C PRO A 28 -7.54 14.97 -5.63
N GLY A 29 -7.49 14.38 -6.82
CA GLY A 29 -7.00 15.02 -8.05
C GLY A 29 -5.50 15.32 -8.04
N VAL A 30 -4.68 14.48 -7.40
CA VAL A 30 -3.21 14.63 -7.38
C VAL A 30 -2.49 13.56 -8.19
N ASP A 31 -3.11 12.41 -8.42
CA ASP A 31 -2.55 11.29 -9.17
C ASP A 31 -3.65 10.54 -9.94
N ASP A 32 -3.41 9.29 -10.30
CA ASP A 32 -4.35 8.41 -10.99
C ASP A 32 -5.47 7.84 -10.10
N GLY A 33 -5.44 8.14 -8.79
CA GLY A 33 -6.51 7.80 -7.84
C GLY A 33 -7.76 8.68 -7.97
N VAL A 34 -8.42 8.90 -6.83
CA VAL A 34 -9.71 9.58 -6.75
C VAL A 34 -9.63 11.01 -7.29
N LYS A 35 -10.66 11.45 -8.03
CA LYS A 35 -10.66 12.77 -8.67
C LYS A 35 -11.38 13.84 -7.85
N THR A 36 -12.32 13.45 -6.99
CA THR A 36 -13.15 14.39 -6.25
C THR A 36 -13.16 14.12 -4.75
N LEU A 37 -13.48 15.16 -3.99
CA LEU A 37 -13.66 15.08 -2.54
C LEU A 37 -14.79 14.11 -2.18
N GLU A 38 -15.90 14.15 -2.93
CA GLU A 38 -17.07 13.32 -2.71
C GLU A 38 -16.74 11.83 -2.82
N GLU A 39 -15.95 11.44 -3.83
CA GLU A 39 -15.53 10.03 -3.98
C GLU A 39 -14.63 9.59 -2.82
N SER A 40 -13.71 10.46 -2.39
CA SER A 40 -12.82 10.20 -1.25
C SER A 40 -13.62 9.96 0.03
N LEU A 41 -14.59 10.84 0.32
CA LEU A 41 -15.47 10.73 1.48
C LEU A 41 -16.35 9.47 1.42
N ALA A 42 -16.86 9.11 0.24
CA ALA A 42 -17.66 7.90 0.06
C ALA A 42 -16.84 6.62 0.32
N ILE A 43 -15.56 6.59 -0.09
CA ILE A 43 -14.66 5.47 0.21
C ILE A 43 -14.38 5.40 1.70
N LEU A 44 -14.08 6.53 2.35
CA LEU A 44 -13.84 6.59 3.78
C LEU A 44 -15.06 6.15 4.61
N GLU A 45 -16.27 6.50 4.18
CA GLU A 45 -17.52 6.02 4.80
C GLU A 45 -17.64 4.49 4.71
N GLU A 46 -17.35 3.89 3.56
CA GLU A 46 -17.38 2.43 3.39
C GLU A 46 -16.27 1.74 4.22
N MET A 47 -15.06 2.32 4.25
CA MET A 47 -13.96 1.85 5.10
C MET A 47 -14.37 1.87 6.59
N GLU A 48 -15.03 2.94 7.04
CA GLU A 48 -15.49 3.08 8.41
C GLU A 48 -16.59 2.06 8.74
N ARG A 49 -17.54 1.86 7.83
CA ARG A 49 -18.59 0.84 7.95
C ARG A 49 -18.01 -0.57 8.10
N LEU A 50 -16.88 -0.85 7.44
CA LEU A 50 -16.16 -2.12 7.52
C LEU A 50 -15.25 -2.22 8.76
N GLY A 51 -15.04 -1.11 9.46
CA GLY A 51 -14.31 -1.03 10.72
C GLY A 51 -12.82 -0.69 10.58
N VAL A 52 -12.39 -0.15 9.43
CA VAL A 52 -11.03 0.38 9.27
C VAL A 52 -10.78 1.45 10.33
N ARG A 53 -9.62 1.41 10.96
CA ARG A 53 -9.26 2.32 12.05
C ARG A 53 -8.45 3.52 11.57
N LYS A 54 -7.50 3.28 10.66
CA LYS A 54 -6.54 4.28 10.20
C LYS A 54 -6.27 4.09 8.71
N VAL A 55 -6.11 5.19 7.98
CA VAL A 55 -5.76 5.20 6.56
C VAL A 55 -4.60 6.17 6.34
N TRP A 56 -3.53 5.67 5.74
CA TRP A 56 -2.46 6.46 5.16
C TRP A 56 -2.81 6.77 3.70
N LEU A 57 -2.87 8.05 3.38
CA LEU A 57 -2.94 8.54 2.01
C LEU A 57 -1.52 8.62 1.48
N THR A 58 -1.26 7.94 0.38
CA THR A 58 0.07 7.74 -0.21
C THR A 58 0.04 8.09 -1.70
N PRO A 59 -0.35 9.32 -2.07
CA PRO A 59 -0.39 9.71 -3.47
C PRO A 59 0.97 9.53 -4.15
N HIS A 60 0.95 9.31 -5.46
CA HIS A 60 2.18 9.15 -6.23
C HIS A 60 3.04 10.43 -6.23
N ILE A 61 4.35 10.22 -6.13
CA ILE A 61 5.38 11.18 -6.52
C ILE A 61 6.33 10.46 -7.50
N MET A 62 6.33 10.94 -8.74
CA MET A 62 7.16 10.43 -9.84
C MET A 62 7.39 11.51 -10.89
N GLU A 63 8.28 11.30 -11.85
CA GLU A 63 8.59 12.29 -12.89
C GLU A 63 7.34 12.81 -13.63
N ASP A 64 6.42 11.92 -13.98
CA ASP A 64 5.16 12.26 -14.68
C ASP A 64 4.09 12.88 -13.75
N ILE A 65 4.24 12.70 -12.43
CA ILE A 65 3.33 13.23 -11.39
C ILE A 65 4.20 13.88 -10.31
N PRO A 66 4.82 15.05 -10.59
CA PRO A 66 5.84 15.63 -9.72
C PRO A 66 5.22 16.40 -8.55
N ASN A 67 4.23 15.81 -7.87
CA ASN A 67 3.50 16.42 -6.76
C ASN A 67 4.45 17.04 -5.73
N GLU A 68 4.26 18.32 -5.41
CA GLU A 68 5.05 18.99 -4.39
C GLU A 68 4.57 18.59 -2.99
N THR A 69 5.51 18.41 -2.06
CA THR A 69 5.21 18.03 -0.68
C THR A 69 4.24 19.00 -0.01
N VAL A 70 4.39 20.31 -0.27
CA VAL A 70 3.55 21.35 0.33
C VAL A 70 2.11 21.32 -0.20
N ASP A 71 1.93 21.04 -1.49
CA ASP A 71 0.62 20.95 -2.14
C ASP A 71 -0.16 19.73 -1.64
N LEU A 72 0.53 18.59 -1.50
CA LEU A 72 -0.05 17.38 -0.91
C LEU A 72 -0.48 17.62 0.54
N GLN A 73 0.34 18.31 1.33
CA GLN A 73 0.00 18.68 2.71
C GLN A 73 -1.22 19.60 2.76
N GLN A 74 -1.31 20.60 1.88
CA GLN A 74 -2.46 21.50 1.82
C GLN A 74 -3.75 20.74 1.47
N LYS A 75 -3.75 19.98 0.37
CA LYS A 75 -4.91 19.16 -0.02
C LYS A 75 -5.32 18.16 1.04
N PHE A 76 -4.34 17.60 1.77
CA PHE A 76 -4.63 16.69 2.86
C PHE A 76 -5.33 17.40 4.02
N GLN A 77 -4.94 18.62 4.36
CA GLN A 77 -5.67 19.42 5.36
C GLN A 77 -7.09 19.75 4.91
N GLU A 78 -7.29 20.07 3.63
CA GLU A 78 -8.62 20.32 3.06
C GLU A 78 -9.53 19.08 3.20
N LEU A 79 -9.03 17.90 2.78
CA LEU A 79 -9.76 16.64 2.97
C LEU A 79 -10.06 16.37 4.45
N LYS A 80 -9.07 16.56 5.33
CA LYS A 80 -9.21 16.31 6.77
C LYS A 80 -10.24 17.24 7.43
N GLN A 81 -10.36 18.49 6.97
CA GLN A 81 -11.38 19.43 7.46
C GLN A 81 -12.79 19.01 7.05
N MET A 82 -12.94 18.41 5.87
CA MET A 82 -14.23 17.96 5.34
C MET A 82 -14.63 16.56 5.83
N TYR A 83 -13.67 15.77 6.32
CA TYR A 83 -13.93 14.44 6.87
C TYR A 83 -14.41 14.51 8.33
N HIS A 84 -15.62 14.01 8.59
CA HIS A 84 -16.25 14.00 9.92
C HIS A 84 -16.44 12.58 10.51
N GLY A 85 -15.82 11.57 9.89
CA GLY A 85 -15.85 10.20 10.39
C GLY A 85 -14.80 9.91 11.46
N LYS A 86 -14.67 8.64 11.84
CA LYS A 86 -13.80 8.22 12.96
C LYS A 86 -12.45 7.64 12.54
N ILE A 87 -12.20 7.47 11.24
CA ILE A 87 -10.92 6.95 10.76
C ILE A 87 -9.82 7.96 11.06
N GLU A 88 -8.70 7.49 11.62
CA GLU A 88 -7.48 8.28 11.71
C GLU A 88 -6.89 8.46 10.30
N LEU A 89 -6.90 9.69 9.78
CA LEU A 89 -6.26 10.01 8.50
C LEU A 89 -4.84 10.52 8.74
N ALA A 90 -3.90 10.02 7.93
CA ALA A 90 -2.51 10.46 7.89
C ALA A 90 -2.00 10.55 6.45
N LEU A 91 -0.98 11.39 6.22
CA LEU A 91 -0.40 11.64 4.89
C LEU A 91 1.03 11.10 4.84
N ALA A 92 1.33 10.41 3.75
CA ALA A 92 2.65 10.04 3.28
C ALA A 92 2.68 10.14 1.74
N ALA A 93 3.63 9.50 1.07
CA ALA A 93 3.62 9.39 -0.39
C ALA A 93 4.15 8.03 -0.84
N GLU A 94 3.72 7.59 -2.02
CA GLU A 94 4.33 6.49 -2.75
C GLU A 94 5.30 7.06 -3.79
N TYR A 95 6.59 6.73 -3.65
CA TYR A 95 7.62 7.21 -4.56
C TYR A 95 7.97 6.18 -5.63
N MET A 96 7.84 6.54 -6.90
CA MET A 96 8.47 5.77 -7.97
C MET A 96 9.99 5.93 -7.86
N MET A 97 10.75 4.82 -7.90
CA MET A 97 12.22 4.89 -7.88
C MET A 97 12.81 5.32 -9.24
N ASP A 98 12.55 6.58 -9.61
CA ASP A 98 13.06 7.30 -10.78
C ASP A 98 14.07 8.40 -10.37
N ASN A 99 14.47 9.28 -11.30
CA ASN A 99 15.47 10.31 -10.99
C ASN A 99 14.92 11.38 -10.03
N LEU A 100 13.62 11.68 -10.10
CA LEU A 100 12.98 12.63 -9.18
C LEU A 100 13.07 12.12 -7.75
N PHE A 101 12.86 10.82 -7.53
CA PHE A 101 13.04 10.22 -6.21
C PHE A 101 14.48 10.34 -5.70
N GLU A 102 15.49 10.09 -6.54
CA GLU A 102 16.89 10.25 -6.13
C GLU A 102 17.20 11.69 -5.71
N GLU A 103 16.72 12.68 -6.49
CA GLU A 103 16.88 14.09 -6.15
C GLU A 103 16.23 14.45 -4.81
N ARG A 104 15.00 13.99 -4.57
CA ARG A 104 14.25 14.27 -3.34
C ARG A 104 14.83 13.57 -2.12
N LEU A 105 15.32 12.34 -2.29
CA LEU A 105 16.02 11.62 -1.23
C LEU A 105 17.29 12.36 -0.79
N GLU A 106 18.05 12.93 -1.71
CA GLU A 106 19.24 13.71 -1.37
C GLU A 106 18.88 15.01 -0.63
N LYS A 107 17.81 15.69 -1.06
CA LYS A 107 17.32 16.95 -0.47
C LYS A 107 16.52 16.81 0.82
N ASP A 108 16.24 15.59 1.27
CA ASP A 108 15.35 15.30 2.40
C ASP A 108 13.91 15.87 2.23
N ASP A 109 13.45 15.98 0.98
CA ASP A 109 12.09 16.39 0.62
C ASP A 109 11.19 15.16 0.48
N LEU A 110 10.82 14.57 1.62
CA LEU A 110 10.11 13.30 1.69
C LEU A 110 8.90 13.35 2.62
N LEU A 111 7.88 12.54 2.29
CA LEU A 111 6.69 12.28 3.11
C LEU A 111 6.70 10.82 3.61
N PRO A 112 7.45 10.52 4.69
CA PRO A 112 7.50 9.20 5.30
C PRO A 112 6.24 8.89 6.13
N PHE A 113 6.09 7.65 6.61
CA PHE A 113 5.04 7.30 7.57
C PHE A 113 5.52 6.45 8.74
N GLU A 114 4.79 6.54 9.85
CA GLU A 114 5.14 5.91 11.13
C GLU A 114 4.18 4.79 11.50
N GLU A 115 4.68 3.56 11.43
CA GLU A 115 3.92 2.35 11.81
C GLU A 115 4.76 1.37 12.63
N GLY A 116 5.36 1.87 13.72
CA GLY A 116 6.31 1.15 14.56
C GLY A 116 7.75 1.24 14.05
N LYS A 117 7.92 1.66 12.79
CA LYS A 117 9.18 2.15 12.20
C LYS A 117 8.88 3.36 11.33
N HIS A 118 9.90 4.16 11.08
CA HIS A 118 9.89 5.28 10.15
C HIS A 118 10.06 4.77 8.72
N TYR A 119 8.95 4.54 8.01
CA TYR A 119 8.92 3.93 6.69
C TYR A 119 8.95 4.96 5.56
N LEU A 120 9.57 4.58 4.45
CA LEU A 120 9.44 5.27 3.16
C LEU A 120 8.88 4.29 2.13
N LEU A 121 7.67 4.56 1.64
CA LEU A 121 7.00 3.73 0.64
C LEU A 121 7.58 4.02 -0.73
N VAL A 122 8.10 2.99 -1.39
CA VAL A 122 8.69 3.10 -2.71
C VAL A 122 8.18 2.00 -3.62
N GLU A 123 8.10 2.30 -4.91
CA GLU A 123 7.73 1.35 -5.94
C GLU A 123 8.67 1.37 -7.16
N THR A 124 8.46 0.42 -8.07
CA THR A 124 9.18 0.32 -9.34
C THR A 124 8.21 0.00 -10.47
N SER A 125 8.69 0.13 -11.71
CA SER A 125 8.04 -0.52 -12.87
C SER A 125 7.75 -2.00 -12.59
N TYR A 126 6.60 -2.48 -13.05
CA TYR A 126 6.21 -3.89 -12.86
C TYR A 126 7.06 -4.87 -13.67
N PHE A 127 7.65 -4.42 -14.77
CA PHE A 127 8.33 -5.30 -15.72
C PHE A 127 9.84 -5.33 -15.53
N ASN A 128 10.46 -4.24 -15.06
CA ASN A 128 11.90 -4.15 -14.89
C ASN A 128 12.28 -3.46 -13.57
N PRO A 129 13.33 -3.91 -12.88
CA PRO A 129 13.87 -3.19 -11.74
C PRO A 129 14.61 -1.92 -12.20
N PRO A 130 14.66 -0.87 -11.37
CA PRO A 130 15.60 0.22 -11.57
C PRO A 130 17.04 -0.30 -11.47
N MET A 131 17.96 0.38 -12.16
CA MET A 131 19.37 0.03 -12.11
C MET A 131 19.89 0.16 -10.68
N GLY A 132 20.44 -0.93 -10.14
CA GLY A 132 20.96 -0.92 -8.76
C GLY A 132 19.87 -0.82 -7.69
N LEU A 133 18.67 -1.38 -7.91
CA LEU A 133 17.56 -1.45 -6.93
C LEU A 133 18.00 -1.59 -5.47
N LEU A 134 18.82 -2.60 -5.14
CA LEU A 134 19.28 -2.81 -3.76
C LEU A 134 20.12 -1.64 -3.22
N SER A 135 20.95 -1.03 -4.07
CA SER A 135 21.75 0.15 -3.71
C SER A 135 20.86 1.35 -3.40
N ILE A 136 19.79 1.58 -4.19
CA ILE A 136 18.80 2.63 -3.95
C ILE A 136 18.14 2.43 -2.57
N LEU A 137 17.65 1.22 -2.31
CA LEU A 137 17.03 0.85 -1.05
C LEU A 137 17.99 0.99 0.15
N GLN A 138 19.27 0.70 -0.02
CA GLN A 138 20.29 0.91 1.02
C GLN A 138 20.60 2.39 1.26
N ARG A 139 20.45 3.27 0.26
CA ARG A 139 20.57 4.74 0.48
C ARG A 139 19.43 5.27 1.36
N ILE A 140 18.21 4.78 1.15
CA ILE A 140 17.07 5.07 2.02
C ILE A 140 17.38 4.67 3.48
N GLN A 141 17.97 3.50 3.69
CA GLN A 141 18.43 3.06 5.02
C GLN A 141 19.50 3.97 5.62
N LYS A 142 20.48 4.41 4.81
CA LYS A 142 21.54 5.33 5.25
C LYS A 142 20.99 6.70 5.66
N LYS A 143 19.89 7.15 5.05
CA LYS A 143 19.14 8.36 5.42
C LYS A 143 18.26 8.17 6.68
N GLY A 144 18.23 6.95 7.26
CA GLY A 144 17.53 6.66 8.52
C GLY A 144 16.11 6.14 8.36
N TYR A 145 15.65 5.91 7.13
CA TYR A 145 14.31 5.37 6.85
C TYR A 145 14.34 3.84 6.69
N HIS A 146 13.20 3.21 6.92
CA HIS A 146 12.97 1.81 6.57
C HIS A 146 12.31 1.74 5.19
N PRO A 147 13.00 1.20 4.17
CA PRO A 147 12.40 1.06 2.85
C PRO A 147 11.24 0.07 2.94
N LEU A 148 10.09 0.49 2.45
CA LEU A 148 8.90 -0.32 2.30
C LEU A 148 8.58 -0.43 0.81
N LEU A 149 8.86 -1.59 0.24
CA LEU A 149 8.56 -1.85 -1.16
C LEU A 149 7.06 -2.12 -1.30
N ALA A 150 6.37 -1.27 -2.05
CA ALA A 150 4.96 -1.39 -2.34
C ALA A 150 4.69 -2.66 -3.17
N HIS A 151 3.59 -3.34 -2.84
CA HIS A 151 2.98 -4.41 -3.64
C HIS A 151 3.95 -5.34 -4.43
N PRO A 152 5.00 -5.90 -3.80
CA PRO A 152 6.08 -6.58 -4.52
C PRO A 152 5.63 -7.86 -5.24
N GLU A 153 4.45 -8.40 -4.91
CA GLU A 153 3.81 -9.46 -5.68
C GLU A 153 3.44 -9.06 -7.12
N ARG A 154 3.39 -7.76 -7.43
CA ARG A 154 3.04 -7.24 -8.77
C ARG A 154 4.26 -7.18 -9.70
N TYR A 155 5.48 -7.28 -9.17
CA TYR A 155 6.70 -7.21 -9.98
C TYR A 155 6.96 -8.53 -10.69
N GLU A 156 6.80 -8.55 -12.01
CA GLU A 156 6.92 -9.75 -12.84
C GLU A 156 8.35 -10.29 -12.85
N TYR A 157 9.33 -9.39 -12.84
CA TYR A 157 10.76 -9.72 -12.86
C TYR A 157 11.24 -10.40 -11.58
N MET A 158 10.53 -10.26 -10.45
CA MET A 158 10.98 -10.78 -9.16
C MET A 158 10.57 -12.25 -8.92
N GLN A 159 11.56 -13.05 -8.53
CA GLN A 159 11.45 -14.43 -8.11
C GLN A 159 11.71 -14.60 -6.60
N MET A 160 11.49 -15.81 -6.08
CA MET A 160 11.67 -16.11 -4.64
C MET A 160 13.06 -15.76 -4.10
N MET A 161 14.11 -15.89 -4.91
CA MET A 161 15.47 -15.54 -4.50
C MET A 161 15.66 -14.03 -4.32
N ASP A 162 15.01 -13.21 -5.14
CA ASP A 162 15.07 -11.74 -5.04
C ASP A 162 14.42 -11.27 -3.75
N TYR A 163 13.21 -11.77 -3.44
CA TYR A 163 12.53 -11.44 -2.18
C TYR A 163 13.37 -11.82 -0.95
N LYS A 164 13.96 -13.03 -0.95
CA LYS A 164 14.86 -13.47 0.14
C LYS A 164 16.09 -12.56 0.28
N THR A 165 16.65 -12.12 -0.84
CA THR A 165 17.79 -11.20 -0.86
C THR A 165 17.42 -9.85 -0.25
N LEU A 166 16.27 -9.28 -0.65
CA LEU A 166 15.77 -8.03 -0.07
C LEU A 166 15.46 -8.18 1.43
N LYS A 167 14.79 -9.25 1.87
CA LYS A 167 14.55 -9.50 3.30
C LYS A 167 15.85 -9.65 4.11
N LYS A 168 16.86 -10.33 3.56
CA LYS A 168 18.21 -10.42 4.19
C LYS A 168 18.85 -9.04 4.38
N ASN A 169 18.55 -8.10 3.49
CA ASN A 169 18.99 -6.71 3.58
C ASN A 169 18.00 -5.81 4.36
N GLN A 170 17.10 -6.39 5.15
CA GLN A 170 16.16 -5.67 6.01
C GLN A 170 15.21 -4.72 5.26
N ILE A 171 14.86 -5.07 4.01
CA ILE A 171 13.83 -4.38 3.25
C ILE A 171 12.46 -4.88 3.69
N SER A 172 11.52 -3.96 3.89
CA SER A 172 10.15 -4.26 4.28
C SER A 172 9.24 -4.34 3.06
N PHE A 173 8.19 -5.14 3.11
CA PHE A 173 7.24 -5.33 2.02
C PHE A 173 5.81 -4.98 2.47
N GLN A 174 5.10 -4.25 1.62
CA GLN A 174 3.68 -3.95 1.79
C GLN A 174 2.84 -4.89 0.91
N LEU A 175 1.90 -5.63 1.52
CA LEU A 175 0.96 -6.49 0.81
C LEU A 175 -0.22 -5.68 0.28
N ASN A 176 -0.51 -5.83 -1.01
CA ASN A 176 -1.72 -5.28 -1.59
C ASN A 176 -2.90 -6.25 -1.39
N ILE A 177 -3.89 -5.87 -0.58
CA ILE A 177 -5.03 -6.74 -0.24
C ILE A 177 -5.82 -7.23 -1.48
N PRO A 178 -6.13 -6.39 -2.50
CA PRO A 178 -6.75 -6.83 -3.75
C PRO A 178 -5.98 -7.95 -4.48
N SER A 179 -4.65 -8.05 -4.31
CA SER A 179 -3.85 -9.15 -4.87
C SER A 179 -4.31 -10.52 -4.35
N LEU A 180 -4.66 -10.63 -3.07
CA LEU A 180 -5.06 -11.92 -2.45
C LEU A 180 -6.38 -12.48 -2.99
N VAL A 181 -7.22 -11.60 -3.52
CA VAL A 181 -8.54 -11.91 -4.05
C VAL A 181 -8.59 -11.85 -5.58
N GLY A 182 -7.43 -11.66 -6.22
CA GLY A 182 -7.25 -11.82 -7.67
C GLY A 182 -7.69 -10.63 -8.52
N MET A 183 -7.77 -9.43 -7.92
CA MET A 183 -8.13 -8.21 -8.67
C MET A 183 -7.12 -7.87 -9.76
N TYR A 184 -5.86 -8.30 -9.61
CA TYR A 184 -4.79 -8.14 -10.62
C TYR A 184 -4.50 -9.44 -11.39
N GLY A 185 -5.41 -10.42 -11.36
CA GLY A 185 -5.27 -11.68 -12.08
C GLY A 185 -4.61 -12.82 -11.29
N LYS A 186 -4.73 -14.04 -11.83
CA LYS A 186 -4.39 -15.29 -11.11
C LYS A 186 -2.91 -15.48 -10.83
N HIS A 187 -2.04 -14.94 -11.68
CA HIS A 187 -0.59 -15.01 -11.47
C HIS A 187 -0.18 -14.24 -10.20
N ILE A 188 -0.64 -12.99 -10.09
CA ILE A 188 -0.38 -12.12 -8.94
C ILE A 188 -1.04 -12.69 -7.68
N GLU A 189 -2.28 -13.19 -7.78
CA GLU A 189 -2.96 -13.85 -6.64
C GLU A 189 -2.14 -15.01 -6.06
N LYS A 190 -1.58 -15.85 -6.94
CA LYS A 190 -0.73 -16.97 -6.54
C LYS A 190 0.56 -16.48 -5.87
N LYS A 191 1.20 -15.46 -6.45
CA LYS A 191 2.45 -14.86 -5.94
C LYS A 191 2.23 -14.25 -4.55
N ALA A 192 1.19 -13.44 -4.38
CA ALA A 192 0.80 -12.85 -3.10
C ALA A 192 0.58 -13.92 -2.00
N LYS A 193 -0.16 -14.99 -2.32
CA LYS A 193 -0.41 -16.08 -1.38
C LYS A 193 0.85 -16.86 -1.00
N ILE A 194 1.82 -16.98 -1.92
CA ILE A 194 3.12 -17.62 -1.63
C ILE A 194 3.94 -16.75 -0.68
N LEU A 195 4.05 -15.44 -0.96
CA LEU A 195 4.79 -14.49 -0.12
C LEU A 195 4.16 -14.36 1.27
N LEU A 196 2.83 -14.33 1.35
CA LEU A 196 2.10 -14.27 2.61
C LEU A 196 2.35 -15.53 3.46
N LYS A 197 2.27 -16.73 2.87
CA LYS A 197 2.56 -17.98 3.59
C LYS A 197 4.02 -18.07 4.05
N ALA A 198 4.93 -17.43 3.32
CA ALA A 198 6.34 -17.36 3.67
C ALA A 198 6.65 -16.26 4.71
N GLY A 199 5.66 -15.51 5.20
CA GLY A 199 5.84 -14.45 6.20
C GLY A 199 6.66 -13.27 5.70
N MET A 200 6.58 -12.96 4.41
CA MET A 200 7.46 -11.96 3.78
C MET A 200 6.98 -10.52 3.95
N TYR A 201 5.71 -10.31 4.25
CA TYR A 201 5.09 -8.98 4.36
C TYR A 201 5.18 -8.40 5.77
N ASP A 202 5.38 -7.09 5.83
CA ASP A 202 5.52 -6.33 7.08
C ASP A 202 4.27 -5.47 7.35
N LEU A 203 3.65 -4.92 6.30
CA LEU A 203 2.42 -4.12 6.37
C LEU A 203 1.42 -4.53 5.29
N GLY A 204 0.16 -4.11 5.44
CA GLY A 204 -0.89 -4.30 4.45
C GLY A 204 -1.51 -2.97 4.03
N GLY A 205 -1.99 -2.90 2.79
CA GLY A 205 -2.73 -1.75 2.28
C GLY A 205 -3.64 -2.14 1.12
N ASN A 206 -4.64 -1.32 0.82
CA ASN A 206 -5.62 -1.64 -0.22
C ASN A 206 -5.30 -1.05 -1.59
N ASP A 207 -4.38 -0.08 -1.67
CA ASP A 207 -3.97 0.55 -2.93
C ASP A 207 -5.20 1.10 -3.70
N VAL A 208 -6.09 1.77 -2.96
CA VAL A 208 -7.40 2.17 -3.48
C VAL A 208 -7.28 3.39 -4.37
N HIS A 209 -7.73 3.24 -5.60
CA HIS A 209 -7.77 4.31 -6.61
C HIS A 209 -9.19 4.81 -6.95
N SER A 210 -10.24 4.03 -6.64
CA SER A 210 -11.64 4.44 -6.90
C SER A 210 -12.63 3.68 -6.01
N LEU A 211 -13.84 4.24 -5.87
CA LEU A 211 -14.90 3.63 -5.09
C LEU A 211 -15.34 2.29 -5.68
N ILE A 212 -15.47 2.23 -7.01
CA ILE A 212 -15.88 1.00 -7.71
C ILE A 212 -14.84 -0.10 -7.46
N PHE A 213 -13.54 0.22 -7.56
CA PHE A 213 -12.48 -0.74 -7.30
C PHE A 213 -12.52 -1.27 -5.85
N TYR A 214 -12.68 -0.38 -4.87
CA TYR A 214 -12.74 -0.75 -3.46
C TYR A 214 -13.95 -1.65 -3.14
N VAL A 215 -15.15 -1.24 -3.55
CA VAL A 215 -16.38 -2.01 -3.33
C VAL A 215 -16.33 -3.37 -4.04
N THR A 216 -15.74 -3.41 -5.25
CA THR A 216 -15.57 -4.68 -5.99
C THR A 216 -14.62 -5.62 -5.27
N THR A 217 -13.52 -5.10 -4.72
CA THR A 217 -12.57 -5.85 -3.90
C THR A 217 -13.24 -6.41 -2.65
N CYS A 218 -14.01 -5.58 -1.95
CA CYS A 218 -14.72 -5.94 -0.72
C CYS A 218 -15.74 -7.08 -0.92
N LYS A 219 -16.31 -7.21 -2.13
CA LYS A 219 -17.24 -8.30 -2.51
C LYS A 219 -16.54 -9.60 -2.87
N GLN A 220 -15.22 -9.59 -3.08
CA GLN A 220 -14.50 -10.81 -3.40
C GLN A 220 -14.43 -11.77 -2.23
N LYS A 221 -14.26 -13.06 -2.55
CA LYS A 221 -14.16 -14.13 -1.56
C LYS A 221 -12.71 -14.43 -1.23
N ILE A 222 -12.38 -14.44 0.05
CA ILE A 222 -11.05 -14.78 0.56
C ILE A 222 -11.09 -16.08 1.37
N ASP A 223 -9.99 -16.83 1.27
CA ASP A 223 -9.77 -18.06 2.03
C ASP A 223 -8.91 -17.77 3.25
N ASN A 224 -9.30 -18.30 4.42
CA ASN A 224 -8.53 -18.33 5.66
C ASN A 224 -7.74 -17.05 6.03
N LEU A 225 -8.36 -16.19 6.85
CA LEU A 225 -7.77 -14.95 7.37
C LEU A 225 -6.67 -15.14 8.43
N SER A 226 -6.39 -16.36 8.90
CA SER A 226 -5.49 -16.57 10.05
C SER A 226 -4.08 -16.03 9.84
N PHE A 227 -3.62 -15.94 8.58
CA PHE A 227 -2.29 -15.45 8.24
C PHE A 227 -2.21 -13.93 8.12
N LEU A 228 -3.35 -13.23 8.04
CA LEU A 228 -3.39 -11.78 7.81
C LEU A 228 -3.30 -10.97 9.10
N LYS A 229 -3.67 -11.55 10.24
CA LYS A 229 -3.59 -10.88 11.55
C LYS A 229 -2.20 -10.34 11.87
N ASN A 230 -1.17 -11.10 11.51
CA ASN A 230 0.23 -10.73 11.76
C ASN A 230 0.73 -9.58 10.87
N VAL A 231 0.18 -9.42 9.67
CA VAL A 231 0.63 -8.42 8.68
C VAL A 231 -0.18 -7.13 8.77
N CYS A 232 -1.47 -7.24 9.07
CA CYS A 232 -2.43 -6.15 9.02
C CYS A 232 -2.71 -5.52 10.40
N LYS A 233 -2.00 -5.98 11.45
CA LYS A 233 -2.19 -5.57 12.86
C LYS A 233 -3.66 -5.64 13.32
N ILE A 234 -4.35 -6.74 12.98
CA ILE A 234 -5.76 -7.04 13.33
C ILE A 234 -5.84 -8.16 14.38
#